data_AF-A0A427YVL2-F1
#
_entry.id   AF-A0A427YVL2-F1
#
_cell.length_a   1.000
_cell.length_b   1.000
_cell.length_c   1.000
_cell.angle_alpha   90.00
_cell.angle_beta   90.00
_cell.angle_gamma   90.00
#
_symmetry.space_group_name_H-M   'P 1'
#
loop_
_entity.id
_entity.type
_entity.pdbx_description
1 polymer ?
#
loop_
_entity_poly.entity_id
_entity_poly.type
_entity_poly.pdbx_seq_one_letter_code
_entity_poly.pdbx_strand_id
1 'polypeptide(L)'
;MAPAAAASKVVRRTGKENAPPARNTKARTVDADEDMGDDDSFGGGLLGDEGPKATKGGKSTSGAKSAGSGRPLKPSRTQASDDEAEEDGESGRSASELKRKLTAMTAERDRLRSQRDGFSKQFEELSKLRTTDMESVFDKYKEKTALQAKTQTDLIANLSALNEKLQTKVQNLEKTVKAAISEPPAKADPKEVKALKEELARARSDMAAKDEKITSLEREYKAEVEHSRSLQASKASGSSSGASVAQTSAASSSIPEEAEKDQQAIRLYEDLTDLNISNVKVRPAKHGKEVVFNCVQTVDKRSVNFKLRAFLQPDPDLVAKRADNPWVPMLHYTPEHLDMERDTELLDRLGLFKTEFTMPRDQVGMLWEQLKLRISTEGEFEAFGGEEE
;
A
#
# COMPACT_ATOMS: atom_id res chain seq x y z
N MET A 1 -8.51 -45.65 39.11
CA MET A 1 -9.40 -44.57 39.61
C MET A 1 -9.98 -43.87 38.38
N ALA A 2 -11.30 -43.75 38.28
CA ALA A 2 -11.95 -43.10 37.13
C ALA A 2 -12.33 -41.65 37.47
N PRO A 3 -12.11 -40.67 36.58
CA PRO A 3 -12.60 -39.31 36.75
C PRO A 3 -14.07 -39.19 36.28
N ALA A 4 -14.84 -38.34 36.96
CA ALA A 4 -16.28 -38.20 36.79
C ALA A 4 -16.68 -37.25 35.64
N ALA A 5 -17.84 -37.50 35.03
CA ALA A 5 -18.42 -36.64 34.02
C ALA A 5 -19.07 -35.39 34.63
N ALA A 6 -18.81 -34.21 34.05
CA ALA A 6 -19.48 -32.95 34.39
C ALA A 6 -20.55 -32.61 33.34
N ALA A 7 -21.79 -32.42 33.78
CA ALA A 7 -22.92 -32.11 32.89
C ALA A 7 -23.00 -30.60 32.58
N SER A 8 -23.03 -30.23 31.30
CA SER A 8 -23.20 -28.85 30.85
C SER A 8 -24.68 -28.48 30.68
N LYS A 9 -25.10 -27.35 31.28
CA LYS A 9 -26.47 -26.81 31.15
C LYS A 9 -26.71 -26.21 29.77
N VAL A 10 -27.77 -26.67 29.11
CA VAL A 10 -28.28 -26.08 27.86
C VAL A 10 -29.05 -24.78 28.16
N VAL A 11 -28.62 -23.67 27.56
CA VAL A 11 -29.36 -22.40 27.56
C VAL A 11 -30.03 -22.22 26.20
N ARG A 12 -31.36 -22.36 26.16
CA ARG A 12 -32.16 -22.01 24.97
C ARG A 12 -32.34 -20.49 24.91
N ARG A 13 -31.79 -19.83 23.88
CA ARG A 13 -32.20 -18.49 23.47
C ARG A 13 -33.18 -18.59 22.31
N THR A 14 -34.34 -17.96 22.46
CA THR A 14 -35.38 -17.87 21.45
C THR A 14 -35.03 -16.80 20.42
N GLY A 15 -34.93 -17.18 19.15
CA GLY A 15 -34.79 -16.24 18.05
C GLY A 15 -36.14 -15.65 17.67
N LYS A 16 -36.22 -14.31 17.56
CA LYS A 16 -37.27 -13.62 16.82
C LYS A 16 -36.65 -12.94 15.60
N GLU A 17 -37.07 -13.42 14.44
CA GLU A 17 -37.44 -12.64 13.26
C GLU A 17 -36.60 -11.39 12.96
N ASN A 18 -35.74 -11.50 11.95
CA ASN A 18 -35.20 -10.34 11.24
C ASN A 18 -35.26 -10.62 9.73
N ALA A 19 -36.43 -10.37 9.15
CA ALA A 19 -36.66 -10.51 7.71
C ALA A 19 -36.07 -9.30 6.96
N PRO A 20 -35.35 -9.49 5.83
CA PRO A 20 -34.79 -8.38 5.08
C PRO A 20 -35.89 -7.58 4.34
N PRO A 21 -35.78 -6.25 4.24
CA PRO A 21 -36.76 -5.44 3.52
C PRO A 21 -36.67 -5.67 2.01
N ALA A 22 -37.84 -5.77 1.36
CA ALA A 22 -37.94 -5.97 -0.09
C ALA A 22 -37.37 -4.77 -0.87
N ARG A 23 -36.50 -5.06 -1.85
CA ARG A 23 -35.77 -4.07 -2.65
C ARG A 23 -36.56 -3.77 -3.94
N ASN A 24 -37.22 -2.62 -3.99
CA ASN A 24 -37.91 -2.16 -5.21
C ASN A 24 -36.90 -1.82 -6.32
N THR A 25 -36.81 -2.67 -7.34
CA THR A 25 -36.05 -2.42 -8.57
C THR A 25 -36.91 -1.66 -9.57
N LYS A 26 -36.76 -0.33 -9.60
CA LYS A 26 -37.33 0.49 -10.69
C LYS A 26 -36.36 0.47 -11.87
N ALA A 27 -36.66 -0.36 -12.86
CA ALA A 27 -35.89 -0.40 -14.10
C ALA A 27 -35.87 0.98 -14.77
N ARG A 28 -34.68 1.42 -15.18
CA ARG A 28 -34.50 2.55 -16.09
C ARG A 28 -33.98 1.97 -17.39
N THR A 29 -34.81 2.00 -18.42
CA THR A 29 -34.38 1.79 -19.80
C THR A 29 -33.30 2.81 -20.13
N VAL A 30 -32.25 2.33 -20.77
CA VAL A 30 -31.28 3.16 -21.48
C VAL A 30 -31.44 2.75 -22.94
N ASP A 31 -32.08 3.63 -23.71
CA ASP A 31 -32.17 3.46 -25.15
C ASP A 31 -30.77 3.61 -25.75
N ALA A 32 -30.49 2.79 -26.75
CA ALA A 32 -29.29 2.89 -27.55
C ALA A 32 -29.52 3.94 -28.65
N ASP A 33 -28.55 4.82 -28.85
CA ASP A 33 -28.34 5.49 -30.13
C ASP A 33 -26.85 5.39 -30.44
N GLU A 34 -26.56 4.86 -31.63
CA GLU A 34 -25.23 4.85 -32.25
C GLU A 34 -25.02 6.21 -32.93
N ASP A 35 -23.83 6.80 -32.83
CA ASP A 35 -23.38 7.73 -33.87
C ASP A 35 -21.84 7.68 -34.04
N MET A 36 -21.40 7.84 -35.28
CA MET A 36 -20.01 7.77 -35.71
C MET A 36 -19.31 9.14 -35.61
N GLY A 37 -17.98 9.15 -35.59
CA GLY A 37 -17.21 10.39 -35.66
C GLY A 37 -15.70 10.18 -35.67
N ASP A 38 -15.16 9.65 -36.76
CA ASP A 38 -13.74 9.82 -37.08
C ASP A 38 -13.47 11.31 -37.42
N ASP A 39 -12.57 11.96 -36.68
CA ASP A 39 -11.93 13.23 -37.04
C ASP A 39 -10.50 13.24 -36.48
N ASP A 40 -9.53 13.00 -37.36
CA ASP A 40 -8.14 13.43 -37.17
C ASP A 40 -8.03 14.88 -37.65
N SER A 41 -7.77 15.83 -36.75
CA SER A 41 -7.32 17.16 -37.19
C SER A 41 -6.26 17.81 -36.30
N PHE A 42 -5.16 18.10 -36.97
CA PHE A 42 -3.92 18.69 -36.47
C PHE A 42 -4.02 20.23 -36.40
N GLY A 43 -3.31 20.85 -35.43
CA GLY A 43 -3.04 22.30 -35.39
C GLY A 43 -3.87 23.10 -34.38
N GLY A 44 -3.38 24.16 -33.75
CA GLY A 44 -2.07 24.81 -33.88
C GLY A 44 -2.18 26.34 -33.81
N GLY A 45 -1.59 26.98 -32.79
CA GLY A 45 -1.53 28.45 -32.62
C GLY A 45 -1.87 28.92 -31.19
N LEU A 46 -1.02 29.67 -30.48
CA LEU A 46 -0.72 31.12 -30.64
C LEU A 46 -1.97 32.00 -30.33
N LEU A 47 -2.06 33.01 -29.45
CA LEU A 47 -1.20 33.72 -28.47
C LEU A 47 -2.15 34.30 -27.36
N GLY A 48 -1.75 34.82 -26.19
CA GLY A 48 -0.41 35.01 -25.61
C GLY A 48 -0.43 35.82 -24.28
N ASP A 49 0.75 36.30 -23.93
CA ASP A 49 1.19 37.24 -22.87
C ASP A 49 0.25 38.41 -22.43
N GLU A 50 0.02 38.56 -21.12
CA GLU A 50 0.10 39.81 -20.32
C GLU A 50 -0.49 39.61 -18.90
N GLY A 51 0.27 40.01 -17.88
CA GLY A 51 -0.29 40.44 -16.59
C GLY A 51 0.03 41.94 -16.37
N PRO A 52 -0.29 42.55 -15.21
CA PRO A 52 -1.17 42.10 -14.12
C PRO A 52 -2.23 43.18 -13.76
N LYS A 53 -3.50 42.81 -13.49
CA LYS A 53 -4.48 43.78 -12.94
C LYS A 53 -5.35 43.19 -11.84
N ALA A 54 -5.41 43.91 -10.72
CA ALA A 54 -6.37 43.68 -9.65
C ALA A 54 -7.76 44.20 -10.06
N THR A 55 -8.77 43.34 -9.98
CA THR A 55 -10.19 43.71 -10.06
C THR A 55 -10.91 43.05 -8.89
N LYS A 56 -11.39 43.84 -7.91
CA LYS A 56 -12.75 44.41 -7.84
C LYS A 56 -13.86 43.35 -7.93
N GLY A 57 -14.72 43.32 -6.91
CA GLY A 57 -15.62 42.20 -6.64
C GLY A 57 -16.64 41.89 -7.73
N GLY A 58 -16.78 40.60 -8.04
CA GLY A 58 -17.83 40.02 -8.86
C GLY A 58 -18.92 39.36 -8.00
N LYS A 59 -20.17 39.69 -8.31
CA LYS A 59 -21.39 39.25 -7.59
C LYS A 59 -22.02 38.06 -8.33
N SER A 60 -22.11 36.89 -7.71
CA SER A 60 -22.86 35.72 -8.22
C SER A 60 -23.82 35.21 -7.14
N THR A 61 -25.12 35.56 -7.17
CA THR A 61 -26.19 34.96 -7.99
C THR A 61 -26.43 33.45 -7.78
N SER A 62 -27.13 33.16 -6.68
CA SER A 62 -28.33 32.28 -6.62
C SER A 62 -28.41 31.04 -7.54
N GLY A 63 -28.45 29.85 -6.94
CA GLY A 63 -28.72 28.58 -7.63
C GLY A 63 -29.40 27.51 -6.77
N ALA A 64 -30.31 27.88 -5.87
CA ALA A 64 -31.02 26.93 -4.99
C ALA A 64 -32.25 26.32 -5.68
N LYS A 65 -32.18 25.04 -6.04
CA LYS A 65 -33.34 24.26 -6.51
C LYS A 65 -34.14 23.74 -5.30
N SER A 66 -35.28 24.35 -4.99
CA SER A 66 -36.28 23.78 -4.08
C SER A 66 -37.45 23.18 -4.87
N ALA A 67 -37.87 21.96 -4.52
CA ALA A 67 -38.94 21.23 -5.18
C ALA A 67 -39.88 20.59 -4.14
N GLY A 68 -41.18 20.57 -4.43
CA GLY A 68 -42.22 19.91 -3.61
C GLY A 68 -42.71 20.77 -2.43
N SER A 69 -43.75 21.61 -2.57
CA SER A 69 -45.17 21.24 -2.76
C SER A 69 -45.79 20.46 -1.59
N GLY A 70 -45.87 21.08 -0.41
CA GLY A 70 -46.75 20.66 0.70
C GLY A 70 -47.92 21.65 0.86
N ARG A 71 -49.15 21.17 0.75
CA ARG A 71 -50.38 22.00 0.66
C ARG A 71 -50.92 22.38 2.05
N PRO A 72 -51.35 23.63 2.31
CA PRO A 72 -51.82 24.05 3.63
C PRO A 72 -53.26 23.60 3.91
N LEU A 73 -53.51 23.09 5.12
CA LEU A 73 -54.86 22.91 5.66
C LEU A 73 -55.28 24.15 6.44
N LYS A 74 -56.45 24.70 6.08
CA LYS A 74 -57.12 25.78 6.82
C LYS A 74 -57.75 25.22 8.10
N PRO A 75 -57.53 25.79 9.29
CA PRO A 75 -58.50 25.74 10.36
C PRO A 75 -59.61 26.78 10.10
N SER A 76 -60.84 26.41 10.47
CA SER A 76 -62.06 27.18 10.23
C SER A 76 -62.16 28.45 11.08
N ARG A 77 -62.66 29.51 10.45
CA ARG A 77 -63.15 30.74 11.10
C ARG A 77 -64.39 30.43 11.94
N THR A 78 -64.24 30.37 13.27
CA THR A 78 -65.36 30.44 14.20
C THR A 78 -65.55 31.89 14.60
N GLN A 79 -66.66 32.51 14.20
CA GLN A 79 -67.06 33.80 14.74
C GLN A 79 -67.70 33.58 16.11
N ALA A 80 -67.15 34.22 17.14
CA ALA A 80 -67.84 34.51 18.38
C ALA A 80 -67.72 36.02 18.60
N SER A 81 -68.86 36.66 18.82
CA SER A 81 -69.02 38.08 19.09
C SER A 81 -68.91 38.35 20.59
N ASP A 82 -68.15 39.39 20.93
CA ASP A 82 -68.16 40.26 22.12
C ASP A 82 -67.06 41.28 21.74
N ASP A 83 -67.32 42.55 21.39
CA ASP A 83 -68.25 43.55 21.94
C ASP A 83 -67.96 43.88 23.42
N GLU A 84 -68.11 45.17 23.76
CA GLU A 84 -67.64 45.87 24.97
C GLU A 84 -66.16 46.34 25.04
N ALA A 85 -65.99 47.55 25.61
CA ALA A 85 -64.75 48.24 26.00
C ALA A 85 -63.82 48.84 24.91
N GLU A 86 -64.29 49.89 24.22
CA GLU A 86 -63.39 50.94 23.68
C GLU A 86 -62.85 51.85 24.81
N GLU A 87 -61.81 51.44 25.55
CA GLU A 87 -61.05 52.39 26.40
C GLU A 87 -59.61 51.93 26.75
N ASP A 88 -58.77 51.59 25.76
CA ASP A 88 -57.31 51.44 25.99
C ASP A 88 -56.43 51.53 24.70
N GLY A 89 -56.73 52.51 23.84
CA GLY A 89 -56.23 52.61 22.46
C GLY A 89 -54.70 52.74 22.25
N GLU A 90 -53.94 53.13 23.27
CA GLU A 90 -52.47 53.19 23.21
C GLU A 90 -51.80 51.89 23.69
N SER A 91 -52.41 51.19 24.66
CA SER A 91 -51.88 49.94 25.23
C SER A 91 -51.81 48.82 24.18
N GLY A 92 -52.85 48.66 23.35
CA GLY A 92 -52.90 47.65 22.29
C GLY A 92 -51.81 47.78 21.22
N ARG A 93 -51.38 49.01 20.90
CA ARG A 93 -50.28 49.26 19.95
C ARG A 93 -48.94 48.82 20.53
N SER A 94 -48.65 49.21 21.77
CA SER A 94 -47.42 48.80 22.47
C SER A 94 -47.32 47.27 22.61
N ALA A 95 -48.42 46.58 22.92
CA ALA A 95 -48.47 45.13 23.03
C ALA A 95 -48.22 44.42 21.68
N SER A 96 -48.71 44.99 20.57
CA SER A 96 -48.47 44.49 19.21
C SER A 96 -47.00 44.67 18.80
N GLU A 97 -46.41 45.83 19.08
CA GLU A 97 -44.99 46.10 18.86
C GLU A 97 -44.09 45.19 19.70
N LEU A 98 -44.46 44.93 20.97
CA LEU A 98 -43.74 43.99 21.83
C LEU A 98 -43.76 42.57 21.27
N LYS A 99 -44.91 42.08 20.77
CA LYS A 99 -45.02 40.78 20.09
C LYS A 99 -44.16 40.73 18.82
N ARG A 100 -44.14 41.80 18.02
CA ARG A 100 -43.29 41.91 16.81
C ARG A 100 -41.80 41.93 17.16
N LYS A 101 -41.41 42.59 18.25
CA LYS A 101 -40.02 42.62 18.74
C LYS A 101 -39.60 41.26 19.29
N LEU A 102 -40.48 40.56 20.02
CA LEU A 102 -40.22 39.23 20.57
C LEU A 102 -40.04 38.19 19.45
N THR A 103 -40.87 38.22 18.40
CA THR A 103 -40.71 37.32 17.25
C THR A 103 -39.44 37.63 16.45
N ALA A 104 -39.08 38.91 16.27
CA ALA A 104 -37.81 39.30 15.65
C ALA A 104 -36.59 38.82 16.45
N MET A 105 -36.57 39.05 17.77
CA MET A 105 -35.50 38.57 18.67
C MET A 105 -35.39 37.04 18.68
N THR A 106 -36.51 36.34 18.57
CA THR A 106 -36.54 34.86 18.50
C THR A 106 -35.92 34.37 17.20
N ALA A 107 -36.28 34.97 16.06
CA ALA A 107 -35.68 34.66 14.76
C ALA A 107 -34.18 34.98 14.71
N GLU A 108 -33.75 36.08 15.33
CA GLU A 108 -32.33 36.45 15.45
C GLU A 108 -31.54 35.45 16.31
N ARG A 109 -32.08 35.07 17.48
CA ARG A 109 -31.49 34.03 18.34
C ARG A 109 -31.31 32.71 17.58
N ASP A 110 -32.31 32.29 16.81
CA ASP A 110 -32.27 31.00 16.11
C ASP A 110 -31.33 31.04 14.89
N ARG A 111 -31.23 32.20 14.22
CA ARG A 111 -30.18 32.47 13.22
C ARG A 111 -28.78 32.39 13.83
N LEU A 112 -28.55 33.01 14.99
CA LEU A 112 -27.25 33.00 15.66
C LEU A 112 -26.87 31.59 16.14
N ARG A 113 -27.84 30.78 16.63
CA ARG A 113 -27.62 29.36 16.94
C ARG A 113 -27.21 28.58 15.69
N SER A 114 -27.92 28.74 14.58
CA SER A 114 -27.59 28.07 13.31
C SER A 114 -26.19 28.46 12.79
N GLN A 115 -25.80 29.73 12.91
CA GLN A 115 -24.45 30.19 12.55
C GLN A 115 -23.37 29.58 13.46
N ARG A 116 -23.57 29.60 14.78
CA ARG A 116 -22.67 28.95 15.76
C ARG A 116 -22.49 27.47 15.44
N ASP A 117 -23.58 26.75 15.20
CA ASP A 117 -23.55 25.31 14.93
C ASP A 117 -22.88 25.00 13.58
N GLY A 118 -23.04 25.89 12.59
CA GLY A 118 -22.30 25.85 11.33
C GLY A 118 -20.79 26.04 11.53
N PHE A 119 -20.38 27.05 12.28
CA PHE A 119 -18.95 27.28 12.60
C PHE A 119 -18.35 26.14 13.44
N SER A 120 -19.10 25.55 14.37
CA SER A 120 -18.65 24.36 15.12
C SER A 120 -18.38 23.18 14.19
N LYS A 121 -19.26 22.90 13.22
CA LYS A 121 -19.02 21.84 12.21
C LYS A 121 -17.81 22.13 11.34
N GLN A 122 -17.66 23.36 10.83
CA GLN A 122 -16.50 23.77 10.05
C GLN A 122 -15.20 23.66 10.86
N PHE A 123 -15.23 23.97 12.16
CA PHE A 123 -14.09 23.80 13.05
C PHE A 123 -13.75 22.32 13.29
N GLU A 124 -14.74 21.44 13.49
CA GLU A 124 -14.52 20.00 13.56
C GLU A 124 -13.96 19.42 12.25
N GLU A 125 -14.45 19.88 11.10
CA GLU A 125 -13.96 19.48 9.78
C GLU A 125 -12.53 19.93 9.54
N LEU A 126 -12.19 21.19 9.87
CA LEU A 126 -10.81 21.71 9.81
C LEU A 126 -9.89 21.01 10.81
N SER A 127 -10.38 20.65 12.00
CA SER A 127 -9.63 19.88 13.00
C SER A 127 -9.30 18.47 12.46
N LYS A 128 -10.29 17.78 11.87
CA LYS A 128 -10.11 16.48 11.20
C LYS A 128 -9.17 16.58 10.00
N LEU A 129 -9.25 17.65 9.20
CA LEU A 129 -8.32 17.94 8.11
C LEU A 129 -6.89 18.22 8.60
N ARG A 130 -6.72 18.77 9.81
CA ARG A 130 -5.40 18.98 10.40
C ARG A 130 -4.78 17.66 10.86
N THR A 131 -5.55 16.79 11.52
CA THR A 131 -5.17 15.40 11.77
C THR A 131 -5.33 14.57 10.49
N THR A 132 -4.55 14.90 9.46
CA THR A 132 -4.66 14.24 8.15
C THR A 132 -4.59 12.72 8.28
N ASP A 133 -5.30 11.99 7.42
CA ASP A 133 -5.20 10.53 7.38
C ASP A 133 -3.74 10.05 7.20
N MET A 134 -2.89 10.88 6.58
CA MET A 134 -1.44 10.66 6.49
C MET A 134 -0.73 10.63 7.86
N GLU A 135 -1.08 11.52 8.80
CA GLU A 135 -0.54 11.45 10.17
C GLU A 135 -1.00 10.17 10.88
N SER A 136 -2.27 9.77 10.72
CA SER A 136 -2.77 8.49 11.27
C SER A 136 -2.04 7.27 10.69
N VAL A 137 -1.78 7.27 9.38
CA VAL A 137 -1.01 6.22 8.70
C VAL A 137 0.45 6.23 9.15
N PHE A 138 1.05 7.41 9.35
CA PHE A 138 2.43 7.55 9.80
C PHE A 138 2.63 7.07 11.24
N ASP A 139 1.71 7.36 12.16
CA ASP A 139 1.78 6.86 13.53
C ASP A 139 1.54 5.35 13.62
N LYS A 140 0.62 4.78 12.83
CA LYS A 140 0.49 3.32 12.66
C LYS A 140 1.76 2.69 12.08
N TYR A 141 2.44 3.38 11.16
CA TYR A 141 3.70 2.91 10.61
C TYR A 141 4.82 2.91 11.66
N LYS A 142 4.93 3.97 12.48
CA LYS A 142 5.86 4.03 13.63
C LYS A 142 5.58 2.91 14.62
N GLU A 143 4.32 2.69 14.99
CA GLU A 143 3.94 1.62 15.91
C GLU A 143 4.35 0.24 15.37
N LYS A 144 4.08 -0.01 14.07
CA LYS A 144 4.48 -1.24 13.39
C LYS A 144 6.01 -1.41 13.33
N THR A 145 6.77 -0.35 13.04
CA THR A 145 8.25 -0.43 13.01
C THR A 145 8.83 -0.60 14.41
N ALA A 146 8.28 0.06 15.44
CA ALA A 146 8.67 -0.14 16.82
C ALA A 146 8.40 -1.57 17.31
N LEU A 147 7.23 -2.14 16.95
CA LEU A 147 6.89 -3.52 17.25
C LEU A 147 7.85 -4.50 16.53
N GLN A 148 8.10 -4.28 15.23
CA GLN A 148 9.02 -5.11 14.45
C GLN A 148 10.46 -5.07 14.99
N ALA A 149 10.97 -3.88 15.34
CA ALA A 149 12.29 -3.72 15.95
C ALA A 149 12.38 -4.42 17.31
N LYS A 150 11.31 -4.36 18.12
CA LYS A 150 11.22 -5.11 19.37
C LYS A 150 11.25 -6.62 19.14
N THR A 151 10.44 -7.14 18.23
CA THR A 151 10.43 -8.58 17.88
C THR A 151 11.77 -9.07 17.34
N GLN A 152 12.46 -8.26 16.52
CA GLN A 152 13.82 -8.57 16.07
C GLN A 152 14.82 -8.61 17.23
N THR A 153 14.73 -7.66 18.16
CA THR A 153 15.58 -7.61 19.36
C THR A 153 15.35 -8.84 20.26
N ASP A 154 14.09 -9.20 20.50
CA ASP A 154 13.70 -10.39 21.29
C ASP A 154 14.18 -11.68 20.62
N LEU A 155 14.14 -11.75 19.28
CA LEU A 155 14.62 -12.91 18.52
C LEU A 155 16.16 -13.02 18.55
N ILE A 156 16.89 -11.91 18.43
CA ILE A 156 18.36 -11.87 18.58
C ILE A 156 18.77 -12.29 19.99
N ALA A 157 18.07 -11.82 21.04
CA ALA A 157 18.33 -12.21 22.42
C ALA A 157 18.11 -13.72 22.63
N ASN A 158 17.01 -14.28 22.10
CA ASN A 158 16.73 -15.71 22.18
C ASN A 158 17.75 -16.57 21.43
N LEU A 159 18.16 -16.18 20.22
CA LEU A 159 19.20 -16.90 19.46
C LEU A 159 20.57 -16.83 20.16
N SER A 160 20.94 -15.67 20.70
CA SER A 160 22.17 -15.49 21.47
C SER A 160 22.22 -16.41 22.70
N ALA A 161 21.12 -16.44 23.48
CA ALA A 161 21.00 -17.32 24.65
C ALA A 161 20.98 -18.82 24.28
N LEU A 162 20.54 -19.18 23.09
CA LEU A 162 20.59 -20.56 22.59
C LEU A 162 22.02 -20.93 22.14
N ASN A 163 22.72 -20.04 21.45
CA ASN A 163 24.12 -20.23 21.05
C ASN A 163 25.05 -20.37 22.26
N GLU A 164 24.89 -19.55 23.30
CA GLU A 164 25.66 -19.66 24.55
C GLU A 164 25.43 -21.03 25.24
N LYS A 165 24.17 -21.50 25.29
CA LYS A 165 23.81 -22.84 25.79
C LYS A 165 24.35 -23.98 24.92
N LEU A 166 24.52 -23.76 23.62
CA LEU A 166 25.14 -24.73 22.72
C LEU A 166 26.66 -24.76 22.92
N GLN A 167 27.31 -23.60 22.97
CA GLN A 167 28.75 -23.45 23.12
C GLN A 167 29.24 -24.02 24.47
N THR A 168 28.51 -23.77 25.56
CA THR A 168 28.80 -24.37 26.87
C THR A 168 28.66 -25.91 26.86
N LYS A 169 27.68 -26.47 26.14
CA LYS A 169 27.58 -27.92 25.93
C LYS A 169 28.73 -28.49 25.11
N VAL A 170 29.12 -27.83 24.02
CA VAL A 170 30.26 -28.24 23.19
C VAL A 170 31.54 -28.23 24.01
N GLN A 171 31.84 -27.15 24.74
CA GLN A 171 33.01 -27.07 25.62
C GLN A 171 33.01 -28.15 26.72
N ASN A 172 31.85 -28.51 27.26
CA ASN A 172 31.75 -29.59 28.25
C ASN A 172 32.00 -30.96 27.61
N LEU A 173 31.47 -31.23 26.40
CA LEU A 173 31.75 -32.46 25.66
C LEU A 173 33.23 -32.55 25.25
N GLU A 174 33.84 -31.46 24.79
CA GLU A 174 35.27 -31.40 24.48
C GLU A 174 36.13 -31.72 25.71
N LYS A 175 35.79 -31.18 26.89
CA LYS A 175 36.48 -31.51 28.15
C LYS A 175 36.34 -33.00 28.49
N THR A 176 35.14 -33.58 28.40
CA THR A 176 34.90 -35.00 28.68
C THR A 176 35.65 -35.92 27.71
N VAL A 177 35.61 -35.62 26.40
CA VAL A 177 36.33 -36.38 25.37
C VAL A 177 37.84 -36.27 25.57
N LYS A 178 38.37 -35.08 25.88
CA LYS A 178 39.79 -34.86 26.14
C LYS A 178 40.28 -35.57 27.40
N ALA A 179 39.44 -35.66 28.45
CA ALA A 179 39.73 -36.47 29.62
C ALA A 179 39.77 -37.97 29.27
N ALA A 180 38.77 -38.47 28.54
CA ALA A 180 38.68 -39.88 28.15
C ALA A 180 39.80 -40.37 27.22
N ILE A 181 40.43 -39.47 26.44
CA ILE A 181 41.59 -39.79 25.59
C ILE A 181 42.91 -39.78 26.40
N SER A 182 42.93 -39.16 27.59
CA SER A 182 44.14 -38.99 28.40
C SER A 182 44.46 -40.17 29.32
N GLU A 183 43.53 -41.09 29.55
CA GLU A 183 43.78 -42.31 30.33
C GLU A 183 43.94 -43.53 29.40
N PRO A 184 45.00 -44.35 29.56
CA PRO A 184 45.11 -45.61 28.83
C PRO A 184 43.98 -46.57 29.27
N PRO A 185 43.49 -47.44 28.38
CA PRO A 185 42.28 -48.23 28.62
C PRO A 185 42.46 -49.28 29.72
N ALA A 186 42.25 -48.87 30.97
CA ALA A 186 41.89 -49.76 32.05
C ALA A 186 40.60 -50.49 31.65
N LYS A 187 40.51 -51.78 32.00
CA LYS A 187 39.38 -52.64 31.61
C LYS A 187 38.08 -52.05 32.17
N ALA A 188 37.26 -51.46 31.29
CA ALA A 188 36.02 -50.78 31.67
C ALA A 188 35.17 -51.68 32.58
N ASP A 189 34.85 -51.19 33.78
CA ASP A 189 34.14 -51.97 34.78
C ASP A 189 32.75 -52.34 34.23
N PRO A 190 32.34 -53.62 34.20
CA PRO A 190 31.07 -54.04 33.61
C PRO A 190 29.84 -53.31 34.20
N LYS A 191 29.96 -52.69 35.38
CA LYS A 191 28.93 -51.80 35.93
C LYS A 191 28.76 -50.50 35.15
N GLU A 192 29.85 -49.83 34.76
CA GLU A 192 29.79 -48.59 33.97
C GLU A 192 29.26 -48.85 32.55
N VAL A 193 29.69 -49.95 31.92
CA VAL A 193 29.17 -50.36 30.60
C VAL A 193 27.66 -50.62 30.66
N LYS A 194 27.14 -51.09 31.80
CA LYS A 194 25.69 -51.25 32.02
C LYS A 194 25.00 -49.90 32.21
N ALA A 195 25.56 -49.01 33.04
CA ALA A 195 25.02 -47.67 33.28
C ALA A 195 24.96 -46.82 31.99
N LEU A 196 26.03 -46.80 31.20
CA LEU A 196 26.08 -46.11 29.91
C LEU A 196 25.06 -46.68 28.91
N LYS A 197 24.81 -48.00 28.89
CA LYS A 197 23.75 -48.60 28.07
C LYS A 197 22.35 -48.17 28.51
N GLU A 198 22.12 -48.03 29.81
CA GLU A 198 20.85 -47.56 30.38
C GLU A 198 20.63 -46.07 30.08
N GLU A 199 21.67 -45.25 30.19
CA GLU A 199 21.63 -43.83 29.80
C GLU A 199 21.40 -43.64 28.30
N LEU A 200 22.06 -44.44 27.44
CA LEU A 200 21.85 -44.41 25.98
C LEU A 200 20.43 -44.87 25.60
N ALA A 201 19.88 -45.87 26.31
CA ALA A 201 18.47 -46.28 26.15
C ALA A 201 17.51 -45.15 26.57
N ARG A 202 17.79 -44.47 27.69
CA ARG A 202 17.01 -43.31 28.16
C ARG A 202 17.08 -42.14 27.19
N ALA A 203 18.27 -41.79 26.70
CA ALA A 203 18.47 -40.73 25.72
C ALA A 203 17.74 -41.02 24.39
N ARG A 204 17.69 -42.28 23.94
CA ARG A 204 16.88 -42.70 22.78
C ARG A 204 15.38 -42.58 23.04
N SER A 205 14.90 -42.95 24.23
CA SER A 205 13.50 -42.75 24.62
C SER A 205 13.13 -41.26 24.67
N ASP A 206 14.01 -40.42 25.21
CA ASP A 206 13.81 -38.97 25.30
C ASP A 206 13.90 -38.28 23.93
N MET A 207 14.65 -38.82 22.97
CA MET A 207 14.60 -38.39 21.57
C MET A 207 13.27 -38.77 20.93
N ALA A 208 12.87 -40.05 20.99
CA ALA A 208 11.62 -40.51 20.39
C ALA A 208 10.39 -39.72 20.90
N ALA A 209 10.33 -39.44 22.20
CA ALA A 209 9.27 -38.62 22.78
C ALA A 209 9.29 -37.14 22.33
N LYS A 210 10.46 -36.59 21.97
CA LYS A 210 10.58 -35.25 21.38
C LYS A 210 10.19 -35.24 19.91
N ASP A 211 10.57 -36.26 19.15
CA ASP A 211 10.21 -36.39 17.74
C ASP A 211 8.69 -36.59 17.57
N GLU A 212 8.06 -37.38 18.46
CA GLU A 212 6.60 -37.48 18.54
C GLU A 212 5.94 -36.13 18.89
N LYS A 213 6.53 -35.36 19.81
CA LYS A 213 6.04 -34.01 20.12
C LYS A 213 6.20 -33.02 18.96
N ILE A 214 7.31 -33.08 18.22
CA ILE A 214 7.55 -32.24 17.03
C ILE A 214 6.51 -32.58 15.95
N THR A 215 6.32 -33.87 15.65
CA THR A 215 5.32 -34.29 14.65
C THR A 215 3.87 -33.99 15.06
N SER A 216 3.55 -33.93 16.36
CA SER A 216 2.28 -33.39 16.84
C SER A 216 2.15 -31.89 16.57
N LEU A 217 3.15 -31.09 16.95
CA LEU A 217 3.16 -29.64 16.77
C LEU A 217 3.13 -29.25 15.28
N GLU A 218 3.80 -29.98 14.40
CA GLU A 218 3.72 -29.76 12.95
C GLU A 218 2.31 -30.04 12.39
N ARG A 219 1.61 -31.05 12.94
CA ARG A 219 0.23 -31.36 12.57
C ARG A 219 -0.73 -30.26 13.02
N GLU A 220 -0.57 -29.78 14.27
CA GLU A 220 -1.34 -28.66 14.82
C GLU A 220 -1.09 -27.36 14.04
N TYR A 221 0.17 -27.05 13.71
CA TYR A 221 0.54 -25.87 12.92
C TYR A 221 -0.07 -25.91 11.51
N LYS A 222 0.00 -27.06 10.82
CA LYS A 222 -0.62 -27.24 9.50
C LYS A 222 -2.15 -27.06 9.56
N ALA A 223 -2.80 -27.59 10.59
CA ALA A 223 -4.24 -27.42 10.81
C ALA A 223 -4.62 -25.95 11.07
N GLU A 224 -3.84 -25.21 11.87
CA GLU A 224 -4.10 -23.78 12.13
C GLU A 224 -3.84 -22.90 10.90
N VAL A 225 -2.83 -23.23 10.07
CA VAL A 225 -2.58 -22.55 8.80
C VAL A 225 -3.73 -22.79 7.82
N GLU A 226 -4.25 -24.01 7.71
CA GLU A 226 -5.41 -24.33 6.88
C GLU A 226 -6.69 -23.64 7.38
N HIS A 227 -6.93 -23.65 8.70
CA HIS A 227 -8.02 -22.93 9.35
C HIS A 227 -7.96 -21.41 9.10
N SER A 228 -6.78 -20.82 9.27
CA SER A 228 -6.51 -19.40 8.98
C SER A 228 -6.73 -19.06 7.50
N ARG A 229 -6.32 -19.95 6.58
CA ARG A 229 -6.56 -19.79 5.13
C ARG A 229 -8.05 -19.88 4.78
N SER A 230 -8.80 -20.77 5.43
CA SER A 230 -10.26 -20.87 5.31
C SER A 230 -10.98 -19.61 5.84
N LEU A 231 -10.53 -19.06 6.97
CA LEU A 231 -11.01 -17.79 7.51
C LEU A 231 -10.70 -16.58 6.60
N GLN A 232 -9.59 -16.60 5.86
CA GLN A 232 -9.28 -15.59 4.85
C GLN A 232 -10.15 -15.75 3.60
N ALA A 233 -10.30 -16.96 3.08
CA ALA A 233 -11.13 -17.25 1.90
C ALA A 233 -12.62 -16.90 2.13
N SER A 234 -13.16 -17.24 3.30
CA SER A 234 -14.54 -16.89 3.68
C SER A 234 -14.74 -15.38 3.86
N LYS A 235 -13.73 -14.63 4.33
CA LYS A 235 -13.77 -13.16 4.34
C LYS A 235 -13.72 -12.56 2.93
N ALA A 236 -12.90 -13.11 2.04
CA ALA A 236 -12.80 -12.65 0.66
C ALA A 236 -14.11 -12.88 -0.14
N SER A 237 -14.79 -14.01 0.10
CA SER A 237 -16.07 -14.32 -0.57
C SER A 237 -17.29 -13.61 0.03
N GLY A 238 -17.18 -12.99 1.21
CA GLY A 238 -18.33 -12.51 1.98
C GLY A 238 -18.42 -11.00 2.20
N SER A 239 -17.43 -10.22 1.76
CA SER A 239 -17.35 -8.77 2.06
C SER A 239 -17.17 -7.92 0.81
N SER A 240 -18.29 -7.41 0.27
CA SER A 240 -18.30 -6.36 -0.76
C SER A 240 -18.14 -4.94 -0.18
N SER A 241 -17.65 -4.81 1.06
CA SER A 241 -17.48 -3.51 1.72
C SER A 241 -16.53 -3.56 2.92
N GLY A 242 -15.33 -2.99 2.78
CA GLY A 242 -14.48 -2.62 3.92
C GLY A 242 -13.06 -3.21 3.91
N ALA A 243 -12.14 -2.42 3.35
CA ALA A 243 -10.74 -2.28 3.75
C ALA A 243 -9.96 -3.56 4.20
N SER A 244 -9.23 -4.17 3.27
CA SER A 244 -8.02 -4.94 3.58
C SER A 244 -6.78 -4.18 3.14
N VAL A 245 -5.83 -4.02 4.06
CA VAL A 245 -4.55 -3.32 3.86
C VAL A 245 -3.47 -4.33 3.48
N ALA A 246 -2.88 -4.18 2.29
CA ALA A 246 -1.42 -4.28 2.03
C ALA A 246 -1.13 -4.42 0.53
N GLN A 247 -0.52 -3.40 -0.10
CA GLN A 247 0.91 -3.40 -0.43
C GLN A 247 1.29 -1.98 -0.90
N THR A 248 2.36 -1.40 -0.36
CA THR A 248 2.74 0.00 -0.63
C THR A 248 3.54 0.12 -1.92
N SER A 249 2.84 0.36 -3.03
CA SER A 249 3.39 0.98 -4.23
C SER A 249 2.55 2.21 -4.54
N ALA A 250 3.18 3.39 -4.56
CA ALA A 250 2.49 4.65 -4.79
C ALA A 250 2.21 4.85 -6.29
N ALA A 251 1.17 4.19 -6.77
CA ALA A 251 0.52 4.47 -8.05
C ALA A 251 -0.94 4.87 -7.81
N SER A 252 -1.58 5.35 -8.87
CA SER A 252 -2.96 5.80 -9.01
C SER A 252 -4.01 5.02 -8.21
N SER A 253 -5.14 5.67 -7.96
CA SER A 253 -6.38 5.06 -7.46
C SER A 253 -7.03 4.13 -8.49
N SER A 254 -6.27 3.15 -8.98
CA SER A 254 -6.80 2.09 -9.83
C SER A 254 -7.70 1.17 -9.02
N ILE A 255 -8.78 0.72 -9.66
CA ILE A 255 -9.66 -0.30 -9.10
C ILE A 255 -8.81 -1.57 -8.92
N PRO A 256 -9.01 -2.42 -7.88
CA PRO A 256 -8.15 -3.60 -7.67
C PRO A 256 -7.99 -4.52 -8.91
N GLU A 257 -9.01 -4.56 -9.76
CA GLU A 257 -9.01 -5.24 -11.06
C GLU A 257 -8.04 -4.63 -12.09
N GLU A 258 -7.90 -3.31 -12.12
CA GLU A 258 -6.98 -2.58 -13.00
C GLU A 258 -5.53 -2.77 -12.52
N ALA A 259 -5.28 -2.76 -11.21
CA ALA A 259 -3.96 -3.09 -10.65
C ALA A 259 -3.54 -4.55 -10.96
N GLU A 260 -4.48 -5.49 -11.02
CA GLU A 260 -4.19 -6.87 -11.46
C GLU A 260 -3.87 -6.93 -12.97
N LYS A 261 -4.61 -6.20 -13.81
CA LYS A 261 -4.32 -6.08 -15.26
C LYS A 261 -2.94 -5.47 -15.51
N ASP A 262 -2.60 -4.40 -14.81
CA ASP A 262 -1.27 -3.77 -14.88
C ASP A 262 -0.17 -4.76 -14.48
N GLN A 263 -0.38 -5.53 -13.39
CA GLN A 263 0.60 -6.54 -12.97
C GLN A 263 0.76 -7.68 -13.99
N GLN A 264 -0.33 -8.12 -14.61
CA GLN A 264 -0.28 -9.14 -15.67
C GLN A 264 0.41 -8.61 -16.94
N ALA A 265 0.15 -7.35 -17.31
CA ALA A 265 0.84 -6.69 -18.42
C ALA A 265 2.34 -6.54 -18.16
N ILE A 266 2.74 -6.13 -16.95
CA ILE A 266 4.15 -6.06 -16.55
C ILE A 266 4.81 -7.43 -16.68
N ARG A 267 4.22 -8.50 -16.14
CA ARG A 267 4.79 -9.86 -16.29
C ARG A 267 4.95 -10.28 -17.75
N LEU A 268 3.99 -9.96 -18.61
CA LEU A 268 4.11 -10.24 -20.05
C LEU A 268 5.28 -9.47 -20.68
N TYR A 269 5.54 -8.22 -20.27
CA TYR A 269 6.75 -7.50 -20.71
C TYR A 269 8.03 -8.12 -20.15
N GLU A 270 8.05 -8.56 -18.88
CA GLU A 270 9.18 -9.27 -18.28
C GLU A 270 9.50 -10.56 -19.05
N ASP A 271 8.48 -11.39 -19.35
CA ASP A 271 8.59 -12.65 -20.09
C ASP A 271 9.01 -12.46 -21.56
N LEU A 272 8.61 -11.35 -22.21
CA LEU A 272 8.94 -11.08 -23.62
C LEU A 272 10.30 -10.39 -23.82
N THR A 273 10.78 -9.63 -22.84
CA THR A 273 12.02 -8.83 -22.95
C THR A 273 13.18 -9.40 -22.14
N ASP A 274 12.90 -10.33 -21.23
CA ASP A 274 13.75 -10.83 -20.15
C ASP A 274 14.24 -9.73 -19.16
N LEU A 275 13.60 -8.55 -19.19
CA LEU A 275 13.88 -7.39 -18.33
C LEU A 275 12.96 -7.39 -17.11
N ASN A 276 13.52 -7.59 -15.92
CA ASN A 276 12.78 -7.37 -14.67
C ASN A 276 12.99 -5.93 -14.16
N ILE A 277 11.90 -5.23 -13.81
CA ILE A 277 11.95 -3.88 -13.20
C ILE A 277 11.56 -3.95 -11.73
N SER A 278 12.55 -4.28 -10.89
CA SER A 278 12.38 -4.54 -9.45
C SER A 278 11.92 -3.34 -8.61
N ASN A 279 12.22 -2.11 -9.02
CA ASN A 279 11.89 -0.89 -8.27
C ASN A 279 11.87 0.34 -9.19
N VAL A 280 10.90 1.23 -8.99
CA VAL A 280 10.79 2.51 -9.71
C VAL A 280 10.71 3.65 -8.70
N LYS A 281 11.60 4.63 -8.82
CA LYS A 281 11.68 5.81 -7.94
C LYS A 281 11.56 7.08 -8.77
N VAL A 282 10.43 7.77 -8.65
CA VAL A 282 10.23 9.10 -9.23
C VAL A 282 10.78 10.16 -8.28
N ARG A 283 11.62 11.05 -8.78
CA ARG A 283 12.20 12.19 -8.06
C ARG A 283 11.86 13.50 -8.78
N PRO A 284 11.54 14.59 -8.06
CA PRO A 284 11.51 15.92 -8.66
C PRO A 284 12.94 16.32 -9.04
N ALA A 285 13.14 16.74 -10.29
CA ALA A 285 14.41 17.23 -10.79
C ALA A 285 14.36 18.75 -11.01
N LYS A 286 15.52 19.38 -11.25
CA LYS A 286 15.58 20.80 -11.64
C LYS A 286 14.77 21.09 -12.92
N HIS A 287 14.69 20.11 -13.81
CA HIS A 287 13.99 20.18 -15.09
C HIS A 287 13.04 18.99 -15.23
N GLY A 288 11.82 19.15 -14.71
CA GLY A 288 10.77 18.13 -14.77
C GLY A 288 10.90 17.03 -13.70
N LYS A 289 10.69 15.78 -14.11
CA LYS A 289 10.77 14.60 -13.24
C LYS A 289 11.91 13.70 -13.71
N GLU A 290 12.64 13.15 -12.75
CA GLU A 290 13.61 12.09 -12.96
C GLU A 290 12.99 10.76 -12.51
N VAL A 291 13.17 9.70 -13.28
CA VAL A 291 12.67 8.36 -12.93
C VAL A 291 13.84 7.38 -12.92
N VAL A 292 14.10 6.78 -11.77
CA VAL A 292 15.14 5.76 -11.58
C VAL A 292 14.49 4.39 -11.55
N PHE A 293 14.85 3.54 -12.49
CA PHE A 293 14.46 2.13 -12.57
C PHE A 293 15.63 1.28 -12.07
N ASN A 294 15.37 0.35 -11.16
CA ASN A 294 16.31 -0.72 -10.80
C ASN A 294 15.97 -1.95 -11.65
N CYS A 295 16.86 -2.27 -12.58
CA CYS A 295 16.65 -3.28 -13.62
C CYS A 295 17.55 -4.50 -13.41
N VAL A 296 17.03 -5.67 -13.77
CA VAL A 296 17.79 -6.92 -13.86
C VAL A 296 17.54 -7.50 -15.25
N GLN A 297 18.59 -7.62 -16.06
CA GLN A 297 18.49 -8.33 -17.34
C GLN A 297 18.93 -9.76 -17.17
N THR A 298 18.12 -10.72 -17.61
CA THR A 298 18.51 -12.15 -17.61
C THR A 298 18.63 -12.68 -19.04
N VAL A 299 19.72 -13.36 -19.38
CA VAL A 299 19.88 -14.09 -20.65
C VAL A 299 20.70 -15.34 -20.36
N ASP A 300 20.32 -16.51 -20.90
CA ASP A 300 21.04 -17.78 -20.73
C ASP A 300 21.39 -18.14 -19.28
N LYS A 301 20.49 -17.83 -18.34
CA LYS A 301 20.64 -17.99 -16.88
C LYS A 301 21.72 -17.11 -16.23
N ARG A 302 22.29 -16.16 -16.96
CA ARG A 302 23.17 -15.09 -16.47
C ARG A 302 22.34 -13.84 -16.23
N SER A 303 22.63 -13.08 -15.18
CA SER A 303 21.90 -11.85 -14.86
C SER A 303 22.82 -10.66 -14.63
N VAL A 304 22.47 -9.52 -15.21
CA VAL A 304 23.18 -8.24 -15.00
C VAL A 304 22.23 -7.26 -14.32
N ASN A 305 22.67 -6.70 -13.19
CA ASN A 305 21.93 -5.69 -12.43
C ASN A 305 22.42 -4.30 -12.86
N PHE A 306 21.50 -3.36 -13.05
CA PHE A 306 21.83 -1.98 -13.39
C PHE A 306 20.69 -1.04 -13.04
N LYS A 307 21.00 0.25 -12.99
CA LYS A 307 20.04 1.34 -12.86
C LYS A 307 19.92 2.09 -14.17
N LEU A 308 18.69 2.40 -14.54
CA LEU A 308 18.37 3.35 -15.60
C LEU A 308 17.76 4.60 -14.98
N ARG A 309 18.36 5.76 -15.22
CA ARG A 309 17.87 7.06 -14.76
C ARG A 309 17.42 7.87 -15.96
N ALA A 310 16.11 7.97 -16.15
CA ALA A 310 15.49 8.77 -17.20
C ALA A 310 15.26 10.21 -16.71
N PHE A 311 15.74 11.19 -17.46
CA PHE A 311 15.63 12.62 -17.14
C PHE A 311 15.56 13.46 -18.42
N LEU A 312 15.23 14.76 -18.29
CA LEU A 312 15.27 15.72 -19.39
C LEU A 312 16.55 16.55 -19.31
N GLN A 313 17.29 16.64 -20.41
CA GLN A 313 18.47 17.48 -20.54
C GLN A 313 18.23 18.55 -21.62
N PRO A 314 18.64 19.83 -21.41
CA PRO A 314 18.55 20.82 -22.45
C PRO A 314 19.66 20.59 -23.47
N ASP A 315 19.29 20.45 -24.74
CA ASP A 315 20.23 20.36 -25.86
C ASP A 315 20.81 21.77 -26.15
N PRO A 316 22.14 21.96 -26.05
CA PRO A 316 22.76 23.27 -26.29
C PRO A 316 22.47 23.83 -27.69
N ASP A 317 22.33 23.00 -28.72
CA ASP A 317 22.08 23.44 -30.09
C ASP A 317 20.64 23.93 -30.27
N LEU A 318 19.68 23.28 -29.63
CA LEU A 318 18.27 23.71 -29.62
C LEU A 318 18.06 24.96 -28.77
N VAL A 319 18.76 25.07 -27.64
CA VAL A 319 18.79 26.30 -26.82
C VAL A 319 19.37 27.47 -27.62
N ALA A 320 20.50 27.26 -28.33
CA ALA A 320 21.11 28.30 -29.17
C ALA A 320 20.19 28.76 -30.31
N LYS A 321 19.45 27.82 -30.91
CA LYS A 321 18.46 28.09 -31.98
C LYS A 321 17.13 28.65 -31.48
N ARG A 322 16.93 28.76 -30.16
CA ARG A 322 15.66 29.17 -29.51
C ARG A 322 14.46 28.33 -29.95
N ALA A 323 14.63 27.02 -30.08
CA ALA A 323 13.53 26.11 -30.37
C ALA A 323 12.52 26.05 -29.20
N ASP A 324 11.23 25.90 -29.51
CA ASP A 324 10.14 25.91 -28.51
C ASP A 324 10.26 24.81 -27.45
N ASN A 325 10.88 23.68 -27.80
CA ASN A 325 11.18 22.58 -26.89
C ASN A 325 12.66 22.16 -26.99
N PRO A 326 13.55 22.72 -26.15
CA PRO A 326 14.97 22.35 -26.14
C PRO A 326 15.27 21.09 -25.30
N TRP A 327 14.26 20.39 -24.78
CA TRP A 327 14.45 19.29 -23.82
C TRP A 327 14.49 17.93 -24.53
N VAL A 328 15.66 17.29 -24.49
CA VAL A 328 15.86 15.93 -25.01
C VAL A 328 15.73 14.92 -23.85
N PRO A 329 14.95 13.83 -24.02
CA PRO A 329 14.89 12.76 -23.04
C PRO A 329 16.17 11.94 -23.07
N MET A 330 16.90 11.95 -21.95
CA MET A 330 18.15 11.22 -21.76
C MET A 330 17.95 10.06 -20.80
N LEU A 331 18.75 9.01 -21.00
CA LEU A 331 18.85 7.85 -20.13
C LEU A 331 20.30 7.71 -19.66
N HIS A 332 20.51 7.70 -18.35
CA HIS A 332 21.81 7.41 -17.74
C HIS A 332 21.79 5.97 -17.19
N TYR A 333 22.71 5.16 -17.69
CA TYR A 333 22.92 3.76 -17.29
C TYR A 333 24.02 3.72 -16.23
N THR A 334 23.76 3.03 -15.12
CA THR A 334 24.73 2.78 -14.05
C THR A 334 24.72 1.29 -13.73
N PRO A 335 25.78 0.52 -14.03
CA PRO A 335 25.83 -0.89 -13.67
C PRO A 335 25.88 -1.08 -12.15
N GLU A 336 25.28 -2.16 -11.64
CA GLU A 336 25.30 -2.51 -10.21
C GLU A 336 25.88 -3.90 -9.99
N HIS A 337 26.67 -4.07 -8.92
CA HIS A 337 27.22 -5.35 -8.47
C HIS A 337 28.16 -6.09 -9.44
N LEU A 338 28.63 -5.44 -10.52
CA LEU A 338 29.66 -6.00 -11.41
C LEU A 338 30.99 -6.28 -10.69
N ASP A 339 31.26 -5.60 -9.58
CA ASP A 339 32.41 -5.84 -8.68
C ASP A 339 32.31 -7.18 -7.93
N MET A 340 31.12 -7.77 -7.85
CA MET A 340 30.87 -9.07 -7.22
C MET A 340 30.85 -10.22 -8.23
N GLU A 341 30.85 -9.91 -9.53
CA GLU A 341 30.83 -10.89 -10.60
C GLU A 341 32.18 -11.61 -10.71
N ARG A 342 32.14 -12.94 -10.84
CA ARG A 342 33.35 -13.78 -10.89
C ARG A 342 33.72 -14.22 -12.30
N ASP A 343 32.78 -14.14 -13.23
CA ASP A 343 33.02 -14.46 -14.62
C ASP A 343 33.71 -13.28 -15.34
N THR A 344 35.04 -13.37 -15.47
CA THR A 344 35.85 -12.38 -16.18
C THR A 344 35.53 -12.33 -17.68
N GLU A 345 35.10 -13.44 -18.29
CA GLU A 345 34.73 -13.49 -19.71
C GLU A 345 33.39 -12.79 -19.95
N LEU A 346 32.45 -12.85 -19.00
CA LEU A 346 31.22 -12.05 -19.02
C LEU A 346 31.54 -10.57 -18.90
N LEU A 347 32.39 -10.20 -17.93
CA LEU A 347 32.82 -8.82 -17.77
C LEU A 347 33.45 -8.31 -19.08
N ASP A 348 34.47 -8.97 -19.61
CA ASP A 348 35.15 -8.54 -20.83
C ASP A 348 34.21 -8.46 -22.04
N ARG A 349 33.28 -9.41 -22.18
CA ARG A 349 32.24 -9.32 -23.21
C ARG A 349 31.31 -8.13 -23.03
N LEU A 350 30.91 -7.74 -21.81
CA LEU A 350 30.03 -6.57 -21.58
C LEU A 350 30.60 -5.25 -22.14
N GLY A 351 31.92 -5.09 -22.25
CA GLY A 351 32.55 -3.91 -22.87
C GLY A 351 32.04 -2.57 -22.28
N LEU A 352 31.34 -1.78 -23.10
CA LEU A 352 30.74 -0.49 -22.73
C LEU A 352 29.83 -0.58 -21.48
N PHE A 353 29.13 -1.71 -21.31
CA PHE A 353 28.21 -1.95 -20.18
C PHE A 353 28.90 -2.21 -18.83
N LYS A 354 30.24 -2.33 -18.81
CA LYS A 354 31.05 -2.29 -17.57
C LYS A 354 31.00 -0.92 -16.89
N THR A 355 30.79 0.14 -17.66
CA THR A 355 30.92 1.54 -17.23
C THR A 355 29.58 2.25 -17.22
N GLU A 356 29.45 3.31 -16.40
CA GLU A 356 28.31 4.22 -16.50
C GLU A 356 28.41 5.09 -17.77
N PHE A 357 27.27 5.34 -18.41
CA PHE A 357 27.17 6.21 -19.59
C PHE A 357 25.80 6.88 -19.68
N THR A 358 25.67 7.85 -20.58
CA THR A 358 24.40 8.57 -20.81
C THR A 358 24.12 8.62 -22.31
N MET A 359 22.86 8.42 -22.71
CA MET A 359 22.44 8.46 -24.11
C MET A 359 21.04 9.05 -24.31
N PRO A 360 20.69 9.47 -25.52
CA PRO A 360 19.31 9.77 -25.93
C PRO A 360 18.37 8.56 -25.78
N ARG A 361 17.13 8.78 -25.35
CA ARG A 361 16.14 7.72 -25.05
C ARG A 361 15.70 6.92 -26.28
N ASP A 362 15.75 7.51 -27.47
CA ASP A 362 15.47 6.87 -28.75
C ASP A 362 16.47 5.76 -29.11
N GLN A 363 17.71 5.85 -28.65
CA GLN A 363 18.77 4.86 -28.93
C GLN A 363 18.70 3.61 -28.04
N VAL A 364 17.81 3.60 -27.04
CA VAL A 364 17.73 2.55 -26.01
C VAL A 364 17.38 1.19 -26.58
N GLY A 365 16.60 1.12 -27.67
CA GLY A 365 16.25 -0.15 -28.33
C GLY A 365 17.48 -0.88 -28.89
N MET A 366 18.35 -0.17 -29.61
CA MET A 366 19.59 -0.76 -30.15
C MET A 366 20.57 -1.16 -29.04
N LEU A 367 20.68 -0.31 -28.01
CA LEU A 367 21.47 -0.65 -26.83
C LEU A 367 20.98 -1.94 -26.17
N TRP A 368 19.67 -2.11 -26.12
CA TRP A 368 19.02 -3.25 -25.48
C TRP A 368 19.38 -4.57 -26.15
N GLU A 369 19.27 -4.63 -27.46
CA GLU A 369 19.67 -5.78 -28.27
C GLU A 369 21.17 -6.10 -28.10
N GLN A 370 22.02 -5.07 -28.08
CA GLN A 370 23.45 -5.23 -27.80
C GLN A 370 23.69 -5.81 -26.40
N LEU A 371 23.01 -5.32 -25.35
CA LEU A 371 23.16 -5.86 -23.99
C LEU A 371 22.76 -7.35 -23.95
N LYS A 372 21.65 -7.73 -24.59
CA LYS A 372 21.21 -9.14 -24.62
C LYS A 372 22.24 -10.03 -25.32
N LEU A 373 22.76 -9.61 -26.47
CA LEU A 373 23.82 -10.31 -27.21
C LEU A 373 25.11 -10.45 -26.38
N ARG A 374 25.46 -9.41 -25.61
CA ARG A 374 26.68 -9.34 -24.77
C ARG A 374 26.60 -10.21 -23.51
N ILE A 375 25.41 -10.46 -22.97
CA ILE A 375 25.18 -11.35 -21.82
C ILE A 375 25.12 -12.83 -22.25
N SER A 376 24.55 -13.09 -23.43
CA SER A 376 24.39 -14.45 -23.97
C SER A 376 25.72 -15.21 -24.02
N THR A 377 25.69 -16.53 -23.80
CA THR A 377 26.87 -17.39 -24.00
C THR A 377 27.14 -17.75 -25.45
N GLU A 378 26.10 -17.76 -26.28
CA GLU A 378 26.18 -18.20 -27.68
C GLU A 378 26.41 -17.04 -28.66
N GLY A 379 26.33 -15.80 -28.16
CA GLY A 379 26.75 -14.62 -28.91
C GLY A 379 28.25 -14.64 -29.18
N GLU A 380 28.65 -15.13 -30.36
CA GLU A 380 29.95 -14.84 -30.98
C GLU A 380 30.05 -13.33 -31.22
N PHE A 381 30.40 -12.59 -30.18
CA PHE A 381 30.81 -11.22 -30.33
C PHE A 381 32.23 -11.24 -30.90
N GLU A 382 32.34 -11.15 -32.23
CA GLU A 382 33.58 -10.73 -32.88
C GLU A 382 33.98 -9.40 -32.24
N ALA A 383 34.96 -9.46 -31.33
CA ALA A 383 35.57 -8.28 -30.78
C ALA A 383 36.12 -7.51 -31.98
N PHE A 384 35.48 -6.39 -32.32
CA PHE A 384 35.94 -5.49 -33.38
C PHE A 384 37.41 -5.21 -33.10
N GLY A 385 38.26 -5.87 -33.89
CA GLY A 385 39.69 -5.88 -33.68
C GLY A 385 40.18 -4.48 -33.91
N GLY A 386 40.44 -3.76 -32.82
CA GLY A 386 41.33 -2.62 -32.85
C GLY A 386 42.69 -3.17 -33.22
N GLU A 387 42.99 -3.22 -34.52
CA GLU A 387 44.35 -3.07 -34.99
C GLU A 387 44.81 -1.69 -34.50
N GLU A 388 45.49 -1.67 -33.35
CA GLU A 388 46.25 -0.50 -32.90
C GLU A 388 47.42 -0.30 -33.87
N GLU A 389 47.28 0.68 -34.77
CA GLU A 389 48.41 1.33 -35.48
C GLU A 389 49.04 2.44 -34.62
#